data_AF-A0A934SKD7-F1
#
_entry.id   AF-A0A934SKD7-F1
#
_cell.length_a   1.000
_cell.length_b   1.000
_cell.length_c   1.000
_cell.angle_alpha   90.00
_cell.angle_beta   90.00
_cell.angle_gamma   90.00
#
_symmetry.space_group_name_H-M   'P 1'
#
loop_
_entity.id
_entity.type
_entity.pdbx_description
1 polymer ?
#
loop_
_entity_poly.entity_id
_entity_poly.type
_entity_poly.pdbx_seq_one_letter_code
_entity_poly.pdbx_strand_id
1 'polypeptide(L)' 'MTYLHAIIAGLIAGPVYAWAMTLDIPRRRFEARMQRFRNGEGKDPAKAHLGPHKPLWENAVAAGLIVMLVGGIIANMAQV' A
#
# COMPACT_ATOMS: atom_id res chain seq x y z
N MET A 1 20.67 -10.36 -14.31
CA MET A 1 19.20 -10.19 -14.38
C MET A 1 18.62 -9.89 -12.98
N THR A 2 19.22 -8.99 -12.20
CA THR A 2 19.12 -9.06 -10.73
C THR A 2 18.14 -8.07 -10.06
N TYR A 3 17.74 -6.99 -10.74
CA TYR A 3 16.77 -6.01 -10.20
C TYR A 3 15.54 -5.79 -11.11
N LEU A 4 15.57 -6.33 -12.33
CA LEU A 4 14.49 -6.16 -13.31
C LEU A 4 13.15 -6.70 -12.78
N HIS A 5 13.19 -7.86 -12.10
CA HIS A 5 12.00 -8.46 -11.49
C HIS A 5 11.41 -7.60 -10.37
N ALA A 6 12.23 -6.94 -9.55
CA ALA A 6 11.76 -6.04 -8.50
C ALA A 6 11.08 -4.79 -9.08
N ILE A 7 11.63 -4.24 -10.17
CA ILE A 7 11.05 -3.12 -10.90
C ILE A 7 9.69 -3.51 -11.50
N ILE A 8 9.62 -4.64 -12.20
CA ILE A 8 8.38 -5.14 -12.81
C ILE A 8 7.32 -5.41 -11.72
N ALA A 9 7.72 -6.08 -10.62
CA ALA A 9 6.83 -6.36 -9.50
C ALA A 9 6.28 -5.06 -8.89
N GLY A 10 7.10 -4.03 -8.71
CA GLY A 10 6.65 -2.72 -8.22
C GLY A 10 5.67 -2.03 -9.16
N LEU A 11 5.95 -2.03 -10.46
CA LEU A 11 5.10 -1.42 -11.49
C LEU A 11 3.72 -2.08 -11.57
N ILE A 12 3.61 -3.37 -11.28
CA ILE A 12 2.33 -4.09 -11.25
C ILE A 12 1.64 -3.95 -9.88
N ALA A 13 2.40 -4.11 -8.79
CA ALA A 13 1.84 -4.12 -7.44
C ALA A 13 1.24 -2.77 -7.04
N GLY A 14 1.83 -1.66 -7.47
CA GLY A 14 1.30 -0.31 -7.23
C GLY A 14 -0.14 -0.15 -7.73
N PRO A 15 -0.39 -0.26 -9.05
CA PRO A 15 -1.73 -0.20 -9.62
C PRO A 15 -2.70 -1.24 -9.02
N VAL A 16 -2.26 -2.47 -8.79
CA VAL A 16 -3.10 -3.52 -8.18
C VAL A 16 -3.53 -3.13 -6.77
N TYR A 17 -2.60 -2.62 -5.94
CA TYR A 17 -2.92 -2.15 -4.59
C TYR A 17 -3.87 -0.96 -4.62
N ALA A 18 -3.60 0.01 -5.49
CA ALA A 18 -4.45 1.20 -5.62
C ALA A 18 -5.86 0.85 -6.06
N TRP A 19 -6.00 -0.07 -7.01
CA TRP A 19 -7.29 -0.63 -7.41
C TRP A 19 -7.96 -1.38 -6.25
N ALA A 20 -7.23 -2.22 -5.52
CA ALA A 20 -7.77 -2.93 -4.37
C ALA A 20 -8.36 -1.97 -3.32
N MET A 21 -7.75 -0.81 -3.08
CA MET A 21 -8.27 0.23 -2.17
C MET A 21 -9.59 0.87 -2.63
N THR A 22 -10.02 0.66 -3.88
CA THR A 22 -11.32 1.14 -4.38
C THR A 22 -12.49 0.20 -4.04
N LEU A 23 -12.19 -1.04 -3.62
CA LEU A 23 -13.18 -2.05 -3.28
C LEU A 23 -13.95 -1.71 -1.99
N ASP A 24 -15.12 -2.31 -1.82
CA ASP A 24 -16.00 -2.07 -0.67
C ASP A 24 -15.38 -2.51 0.66
N ILE A 25 -14.59 -3.59 0.66
CA ILE A 25 -14.02 -4.14 1.89
C ILE A 25 -13.04 -3.16 2.56
N PRO A 26 -12.02 -2.61 1.87
CA PRO A 26 -11.15 -1.58 2.43
C PRO A 26 -11.90 -0.33 2.90
N ARG A 27 -12.90 0.12 2.15
CA ARG A 27 -13.73 1.27 2.52
C ARG A 27 -14.48 1.03 3.84
N ARG A 28 -15.17 -0.11 3.96
CA ARG A 28 -15.86 -0.49 5.21
C ARG A 28 -14.91 -0.62 6.39
N ARG A 29 -13.71 -1.17 6.18
CA ARG A 29 -12.67 -1.24 7.23
C ARG A 29 -12.19 0.15 7.64
N PHE A 30 -12.01 1.06 6.70
CA PHE A 30 -11.65 2.45 6.99
C PHE A 30 -12.75 3.16 7.78
N GLU A 31 -14.00 3.01 7.39
CA GLU A 31 -15.16 3.56 8.12
C GLU A 31 -15.26 3.02 9.54
N ALA A 32 -15.09 1.70 9.73
CA ALA A 32 -15.07 1.09 11.06
C ALA A 32 -13.93 1.65 11.93
N ARG A 33 -12.75 1.87 11.35
CA ARG A 33 -11.63 2.51 12.05
C ARG A 33 -11.91 3.98 12.38
N MET A 34 -12.58 4.71 11.48
CA MET A 34 -12.99 6.09 11.72
C MET A 34 -14.03 6.18 12.84
N GLN A 35 -14.97 5.23 12.91
CA GLN A 35 -15.92 5.14 14.02
C GLN A 35 -15.21 4.89 15.35
N ARG A 36 -14.26 3.94 15.41
CA ARG A 36 -13.45 3.70 16.62
C ARG A 36 -12.68 4.96 17.04
N PHE A 37 -12.04 5.65 16.10
CA PHE A 37 -11.34 6.90 16.38
C PHE A 37 -12.28 7.98 16.93
N ARG A 38 -13.48 8.13 16.36
CA ARG A 38 -14.50 9.05 16.89
C ARG A 38 -14.98 8.69 18.31
N ASN A 39 -14.93 7.42 18.66
CA ASN A 39 -15.24 6.93 20.01
C ASN A 39 -14.06 7.08 20.99
N GLY A 40 -12.94 7.69 20.57
CA GLY A 40 -11.74 7.89 21.40
C GLY A 40 -10.74 6.73 21.34
N GLU A 41 -10.94 5.75 20.45
CA GLU A 41 -10.07 4.59 20.33
C GLU A 41 -9.09 4.68 19.15
N GLY A 42 -7.80 4.55 19.45
CA GLY A 42 -6.75 4.38 18.43
C GLY A 42 -6.31 5.67 17.74
N LYS A 43 -5.53 5.52 16.66
CA LYS A 43 -4.99 6.64 15.87
C LYS A 43 -5.93 7.03 14.75
N ASP A 44 -5.92 8.32 14.42
CA ASP A 44 -6.66 8.89 13.28
C ASP A 44 -6.35 8.16 11.96
N PRO A 45 -7.31 7.41 11.40
CA PRO A 45 -7.13 6.70 10.14
C PRO A 45 -6.90 7.62 8.95
N ALA A 46 -7.40 8.86 8.98
CA ALA A 46 -7.26 9.82 7.87
C ALA A 46 -5.81 10.30 7.71
N LYS A 47 -4.99 10.23 8.77
CA LYS A 47 -3.56 10.55 8.73
C LYS A 47 -2.69 9.41 8.20
N ALA A 48 -3.26 8.25 7.89
CA ALA A 48 -2.51 7.16 7.29
C ALA A 48 -1.98 7.55 5.90
N HIS A 49 -0.75 7.12 5.60
CA HIS A 49 -0.05 7.45 4.35
C HIS A 49 -0.62 6.66 3.15
N LEU A 50 -1.27 5.53 3.42
CA LEU A 50 -1.93 4.65 2.46
C LEU A 50 -3.36 4.38 2.95
N GLY A 51 -4.29 4.28 2.02
CA GLY A 51 -5.66 3.86 2.33
C GLY A 51 -6.71 4.34 1.33
N PRO A 52 -7.96 3.90 1.49
CA PRO A 52 -9.05 4.22 0.57
C PRO A 52 -9.44 5.71 0.56
N HIS A 53 -9.00 6.48 1.55
CA HIS A 53 -9.19 7.93 1.64
C HIS A 53 -8.19 8.73 0.78
N LYS A 54 -7.16 8.09 0.25
CA LYS A 54 -6.14 8.74 -0.59
C LYS A 54 -6.47 8.61 -2.09
N PRO A 55 -5.98 9.55 -2.92
CA PRO A 55 -6.05 9.42 -4.37
C PRO A 55 -5.43 8.11 -4.86
N LEU A 56 -5.97 7.57 -5.95
CA LEU A 56 -5.50 6.31 -6.55
C LEU A 56 -4.01 6.37 -6.89
N TRP A 57 -3.54 7.50 -7.43
CA TRP A 57 -2.14 7.68 -7.80
C TRP A 57 -1.19 7.69 -6.59
N GLU A 58 -1.59 8.29 -5.45
CA GLU A 58 -0.79 8.28 -4.21
C GLU A 58 -0.61 6.84 -3.71
N ASN A 59 -1.71 6.08 -3.64
CA ASN A 59 -1.68 4.68 -3.24
C ASN A 59 -0.83 3.83 -4.20
N ALA A 60 -0.92 4.09 -5.51
CA ALA A 60 -0.20 3.32 -6.52
C ALA A 60 1.32 3.54 -6.42
N VAL A 61 1.75 4.80 -6.35
CA VAL A 61 3.17 5.16 -6.25
C VAL A 61 3.75 4.65 -4.95
N ALA A 62 3.09 4.89 -3.81
CA ALA A 62 3.61 4.49 -2.52
C ALA A 62 3.70 2.96 -2.38
N ALA A 63 2.67 2.21 -2.79
CA ALA A 63 2.73 0.74 -2.76
C ALA A 63 3.76 0.18 -3.74
N GLY A 64 3.86 0.75 -4.95
CA GLY A 64 4.84 0.34 -5.94
C GLY A 64 6.28 0.53 -5.44
N LEU A 65 6.58 1.68 -4.85
CA LEU A 65 7.90 1.96 -4.26
C LEU A 65 8.24 1.01 -3.11
N ILE A 66 7.28 0.72 -2.23
CA ILE A 66 7.48 -0.24 -1.12
C ILE A 66 7.83 -1.62 -1.68
N VAL A 67 7.11 -2.09 -2.69
CA VAL A 67 7.37 -3.41 -3.30
C VAL A 67 8.71 -3.45 -4.02
N MET A 68 9.09 -2.39 -4.74
CA MET A 68 10.43 -2.31 -5.35
C MET A 68 11.54 -2.36 -4.31
N LEU A 69 11.39 -1.64 -3.21
CA LEU A 69 12.36 -1.61 -2.13
C LEU A 69 12.49 -2.98 -1.46
N VAL A 70 11.38 -3.57 -1.04
CA VAL A 70 11.36 -4.88 -0.37
C VAL A 70 11.85 -5.98 -1.31
N GLY A 71 11.37 -5.98 -2.55
CA GLY A 71 11.79 -6.94 -3.57
C GLY A 71 13.28 -6.81 -3.91
N GLY A 72 13.81 -5.59 -3.94
CA GLY A 72 15.24 -5.33 -4.16
C GLY A 72 16.11 -5.84 -3.01
N ILE A 73 15.68 -5.64 -1.75
CA ILE A 73 16.37 -6.17 -0.57
C ILE A 73 16.37 -7.70 -0.59
N ILE A 74 15.22 -8.33 -0.83
CA ILE A 74 15.11 -9.79 -0.89
C ILE A 74 15.98 -10.36 -2.01
N ALA A 75 15.95 -9.74 -3.20
CA ALA A 75 16.76 -10.17 -4.34
C ALA A 75 18.27 -10.07 -4.05
N ASN A 76 18.69 -9.08 -3.26
CA ASN A 76 20.07 -8.92 -2.83
C ASN A 76 20.47 -9.98 -1.80
N MET A 77 19.62 -10.25 -0.80
CA MET A 77 19.85 -11.30 0.20
C MET A 77 19.89 -12.70 -0.41
N ALA A 78 19.13 -12.97 -1.47
CA ALA A 78 19.13 -14.25 -2.17
C ALA A 78 20.39 -14.51 -3.02
N GLN A 79 21.27 -13.50 -3.18
CA GLN A 79 22.54 -13.61 -3.90
C GLN A 79 23.76 -13.76 -2.98
N VAL A 80 23.55 -13.71 -1.66
CA VAL A 80 24.55 -13.98 -0.61
C VAL A 80 24.44 -15.44 -0.21
#